data_AF-A0A3B7LXA0-F1
#
_entry.id   AF-A0A3B7LXA0-F1
#
_cell.length_a   1.000
_cell.length_b   1.000
_cell.length_c   1.000
_cell.angle_alpha   90.00
_cell.angle_beta   90.00
_cell.angle_gamma   90.00
#
_symmetry.space_group_name_H-M   'P 1'
#
loop_
_entity.id
_entity.type
_entity.pdbx_description
1 polymer ?
#
loop_
_entity_poly.entity_id
_entity_poly.type
_entity_poly.pdbx_seq_one_letter_code
_entity_poly.pdbx_strand_id
1 'polypeptide(L)'
;MKWILPLTLIVLSGSGFAYDITHYSGQCFTVDEKNAQSCAIQRGVGSGGGFIYLEFAQKEYLIEQSTTCGGNCKHYLGTTPEDVLSAKKYKKGQWNCFKQEQGSMNVCYTVSK
;
A
#
# COMPACT_ATOMS: atom_id res chain seq x y z
N MET A 1 -32.20 -10.64 52.41
CA MET A 1 -32.65 -9.70 51.36
C MET A 1 -31.66 -9.75 50.22
N LYS A 2 -32.11 -10.15 49.02
CA LYS A 2 -31.27 -10.28 47.81
C LYS A 2 -31.04 -8.90 47.20
N TRP A 3 -29.80 -8.43 47.15
CA TRP A 3 -29.41 -7.25 46.35
C TRP A 3 -28.98 -7.73 44.97
N ILE A 4 -29.73 -7.32 43.94
CA ILE A 4 -29.40 -7.57 42.53
C ILE A 4 -28.80 -6.26 42.00
N LEU A 5 -27.49 -6.26 41.75
CA LEU A 5 -26.82 -5.17 41.02
C LEU A 5 -27.14 -5.30 39.53
N PRO A 6 -27.63 -4.23 38.85
CA PRO A 6 -27.84 -4.28 37.41
C PRO A 6 -26.48 -4.15 36.70
N LEU A 7 -26.12 -5.21 35.98
CA LEU A 7 -24.95 -5.25 35.11
C LEU A 7 -25.27 -4.47 33.82
N THR A 8 -25.00 -3.17 33.81
CA THR A 8 -25.09 -2.35 32.59
C THR A 8 -23.98 -2.72 31.61
N LEU A 9 -24.30 -3.56 30.63
CA LEU A 9 -23.47 -3.80 29.44
C LEU A 9 -23.50 -2.55 28.55
N ILE A 10 -22.45 -1.74 28.59
CA ILE A 10 -22.18 -0.73 27.56
C ILE A 10 -21.51 -1.46 26.40
N VAL A 11 -22.29 -1.82 25.38
CA VAL A 11 -21.74 -2.31 24.12
C VAL A 11 -21.31 -1.08 23.32
N LEU A 12 -20.04 -0.69 23.47
CA LEU A 12 -19.37 0.23 22.54
C LEU A 12 -19.21 -0.50 21.21
N SER A 13 -20.18 -0.35 20.32
CA SER A 13 -20.03 -0.74 18.91
C SER A 13 -19.00 0.18 18.26
N GLY A 14 -17.75 -0.27 18.19
CA GLY A 14 -16.73 0.36 17.37
C GLY A 14 -17.07 0.15 15.90
N SER A 15 -17.34 1.22 15.17
CA SER A 15 -17.42 1.19 13.71
C SER A 15 -16.01 0.95 13.16
N GLY A 16 -15.66 -0.30 12.90
CA GLY A 16 -14.47 -0.62 12.13
C GLY A 16 -14.70 -0.24 10.68
N PHE A 17 -14.05 0.82 10.19
CA PHE A 17 -13.94 1.05 8.74
C PHE A 17 -13.01 -0.03 8.19
N ALA A 18 -13.58 -1.15 7.75
CA ALA A 18 -12.81 -2.16 7.04
C ALA A 18 -12.47 -1.61 5.66
N TYR A 19 -11.24 -1.14 5.48
CA TYR A 19 -10.70 -0.86 4.16
C TYR A 19 -10.64 -2.18 3.38
N ASP A 20 -11.17 -2.21 2.15
CA ASP A 20 -11.06 -3.39 1.29
C ASP A 20 -9.60 -3.49 0.81
N ILE A 21 -8.88 -4.44 1.39
CA ILE A 21 -7.47 -4.69 1.10
C ILE A 21 -7.36 -6.08 0.50
N THR A 22 -6.87 -6.14 -0.73
CA THR A 22 -6.52 -7.41 -1.37
C THR A 22 -5.03 -7.69 -1.17
N HIS A 23 -4.75 -8.87 -0.62
CA HIS A 23 -3.39 -9.38 -0.44
C HIS A 23 -2.99 -10.26 -1.62
N TYR A 24 -1.76 -10.07 -2.09
CA TYR A 24 -1.13 -10.86 -3.12
C TYR A 24 0.28 -11.25 -2.69
N SER A 25 0.76 -12.38 -3.21
CA SER A 25 2.18 -12.71 -3.22
C SER A 25 2.76 -12.41 -4.61
N GLY A 26 4.06 -12.14 -4.65
CA GLY A 26 4.70 -11.76 -5.89
C GLY A 26 6.20 -11.78 -5.82
N GLN A 27 6.79 -11.11 -6.79
CA GLN A 27 8.22 -10.81 -6.79
C GLN A 27 8.39 -9.29 -6.82
N CYS A 28 9.37 -8.78 -6.10
CA CYS A 28 9.71 -7.37 -6.02
C CYS A 28 11.23 -7.17 -6.08
N PHE A 29 11.67 -6.01 -6.56
CA PHE A 29 13.04 -5.55 -6.40
C PHE A 29 13.09 -4.03 -6.43
N THR A 30 14.11 -3.46 -5.79
CA THR A 30 14.56 -2.11 -6.10
C THR A 30 15.54 -2.18 -7.27
N VAL A 31 15.55 -1.20 -8.18
CA VAL A 31 16.49 -1.25 -9.32
C VAL A 31 17.97 -1.28 -8.88
N ASP A 32 18.26 -0.79 -7.68
CA ASP A 32 19.58 -0.88 -7.05
C ASP A 32 19.92 -2.32 -6.62
N GLU A 33 18.92 -3.08 -6.19
CA GLU A 33 19.03 -4.50 -5.87
C GLU A 33 18.84 -5.34 -7.15
N LYS A 34 19.95 -5.83 -7.71
CA LYS A 34 19.98 -6.53 -9.01
C LYS A 34 19.07 -7.76 -9.12
N ASN A 35 18.55 -8.29 -8.00
CA ASN A 35 17.81 -9.55 -7.93
C ASN A 35 16.38 -9.35 -7.39
N ALA A 36 15.42 -9.97 -8.08
CA ALA A 36 14.05 -10.10 -7.60
C ALA A 36 13.96 -11.04 -6.39
N GLN A 37 13.11 -10.69 -5.44
CA GLN A 37 12.84 -11.44 -4.22
C GLN A 37 11.33 -11.62 -4.05
N SER A 38 10.94 -12.67 -3.34
CA SER A 38 9.55 -12.85 -2.92
C SER A 38 9.10 -11.67 -2.06
N CYS A 39 7.90 -11.16 -2.33
CA CYS A 39 7.34 -10.03 -1.61
C CYS A 39 5.86 -10.20 -1.33
N ALA A 40 5.40 -9.58 -0.25
CA ALA A 40 3.98 -9.38 0.02
C ALA A 40 3.53 -8.08 -0.64
N ILE A 41 2.37 -8.13 -1.30
CA ILE A 41 1.80 -7.00 -2.03
C ILE A 41 0.39 -6.80 -1.51
N GLN A 42 0.11 -5.65 -0.92
CA GLN A 42 -1.23 -5.29 -0.48
C GLN A 42 -1.75 -4.18 -1.36
N ARG A 43 -2.99 -4.28 -1.83
CA ARG A 43 -3.65 -3.23 -2.61
C ARG A 43 -4.93 -2.84 -1.93
N GLY A 44 -5.20 -1.55 -1.85
CA GLY A 44 -6.44 -1.05 -1.30
C GLY A 44 -6.81 0.32 -1.86
N VAL A 45 -7.96 0.81 -1.42
CA VAL A 45 -8.45 2.15 -1.71
C VAL A 45 -8.80 2.83 -0.39
N GLY A 46 -8.24 4.02 -0.19
CA GLY A 46 -8.52 4.87 0.96
C GLY A 46 -9.03 6.25 0.52
N SER A 47 -9.19 7.15 1.49
CA SER A 47 -9.71 8.50 1.29
C SER A 47 -8.87 9.35 0.31
N GLY A 48 -7.56 9.09 0.24
CA GLY A 48 -6.62 9.79 -0.66
C GLY A 48 -6.49 9.15 -2.05
N GLY A 49 -7.03 7.95 -2.24
CA GLY A 49 -6.98 7.21 -3.49
C GLY A 49 -6.53 5.76 -3.33
N GLY A 50 -6.05 5.17 -4.42
CA GLY A 50 -5.54 3.79 -4.41
C GLY A 50 -4.14 3.74 -3.82
N PHE A 51 -3.82 2.67 -3.10
CA PHE A 51 -2.49 2.44 -2.58
C PHE A 51 -2.03 1.00 -2.83
N ILE A 52 -0.71 0.83 -2.86
CA ILE A 52 -0.04 -0.45 -2.92
C ILE A 52 1.09 -0.46 -1.88
N TYR A 53 1.03 -1.37 -0.92
CA TYR A 53 2.15 -1.67 -0.05
C TYR A 53 2.93 -2.85 -0.60
N LEU A 54 4.26 -2.72 -0.62
CA LEU A 54 5.18 -3.79 -0.96
C LEU A 54 6.08 -4.03 0.25
N GLU A 55 6.17 -5.27 0.70
CA GLU A 55 7.06 -5.67 1.78
C GLU A 55 8.05 -6.71 1.26
N PHE A 56 9.34 -6.35 1.26
CA PHE A 56 10.44 -7.23 0.89
C PHE A 56 11.77 -6.71 1.43
N ALA A 57 12.77 -7.58 1.53
CA ALA A 57 14.11 -7.22 2.05
C ALA A 57 14.06 -6.47 3.40
N GLN A 58 13.10 -6.81 4.27
CA GLN A 58 12.85 -6.15 5.56
C GLN A 58 12.53 -4.65 5.46
N LYS A 59 12.00 -4.21 4.31
CA LYS A 59 11.59 -2.84 4.04
C LYS A 59 10.18 -2.80 3.50
N GLU A 60 9.50 -1.70 3.77
CA GLU A 60 8.18 -1.39 3.26
C GLU A 60 8.27 -0.26 2.23
N TYR A 61 7.48 -0.38 1.17
CA TYR A 61 7.37 0.62 0.13
C TYR A 61 5.90 0.92 -0.09
N LEU A 62 5.56 2.20 -0.12
CA LEU A 62 4.22 2.70 -0.37
C LEU A 62 4.16 3.35 -1.75
N ILE A 63 3.27 2.85 -2.60
CA ILE A 63 2.88 3.49 -3.86
C ILE A 63 1.46 4.01 -3.71
N GLU A 64 1.27 5.32 -3.86
CA GLU A 64 -0.07 5.93 -3.88
C GLU A 64 -0.45 6.37 -5.28
N GLN A 65 -1.75 6.35 -5.56
CA GLN A 65 -2.34 6.85 -6.79
C GLN A 65 -3.56 7.72 -6.45
N SER A 66 -3.55 8.97 -6.92
CA SER A 66 -4.73 9.84 -6.77
C SER A 66 -5.91 9.28 -7.57
N THR A 67 -7.14 9.42 -7.04
CA THR A 67 -8.37 8.92 -7.69
C THR A 67 -9.19 10.02 -8.34
N THR A 68 -9.07 11.28 -7.87
CA THR A 68 -9.84 12.44 -8.36
C THR A 68 -9.01 13.26 -9.36
N CYS A 69 -8.64 12.65 -10.48
CA CYS A 69 -7.58 13.18 -11.36
C CYS A 69 -8.01 13.50 -12.80
N GLY A 70 -9.28 13.28 -13.17
CA GLY A 70 -9.78 13.53 -14.53
C GLY A 70 -9.02 12.77 -15.65
N GLY A 71 -8.40 11.63 -15.32
CA GLY A 71 -7.58 10.84 -16.24
C GLY A 71 -6.06 11.04 -16.10
N ASN A 72 -5.60 12.13 -15.48
CA ASN A 72 -4.17 12.41 -15.23
C ASN A 72 -3.78 12.08 -13.79
N CYS A 73 -3.96 10.81 -13.42
CA CYS A 73 -3.69 10.35 -12.05
C CYS A 73 -2.20 10.34 -11.77
N LYS A 74 -1.82 11.03 -10.69
CA LYS A 74 -0.44 11.11 -10.24
C LYS A 74 -0.16 9.91 -9.36
N HIS A 75 1.06 9.40 -9.50
CA HIS A 75 1.56 8.34 -8.62
C HIS A 75 2.60 8.95 -7.70
N TYR A 76 2.68 8.41 -6.49
CA TYR A 76 3.66 8.78 -5.50
C TYR A 76 4.32 7.52 -4.98
N LEU A 77 5.57 7.64 -4.54
CA LEU A 77 6.37 6.53 -4.04
C LEU A 77 7.16 6.99 -2.82
N GLY A 78 7.10 6.23 -1.73
CA GLY A 78 7.84 6.45 -0.49
C GLY A 78 7.91 5.17 0.33
N THR A 79 8.22 5.30 1.62
CA THR A 79 8.12 4.22 2.61
C THR A 79 6.93 4.39 3.55
N THR A 80 6.41 5.61 3.65
CA THR A 80 5.35 6.08 4.54
C THR A 80 4.50 7.13 3.81
N PRO A 81 3.27 7.43 4.26
CA PRO A 81 2.48 8.51 3.66
C PRO A 81 3.14 9.90 3.73
N GLU A 82 4.00 10.14 4.72
CA GLU A 82 4.62 11.44 4.95
C GLU A 82 5.85 11.70 4.07
N ASP A 83 6.50 10.64 3.54
CA ASP A 83 7.73 10.72 2.75
C ASP A 83 7.53 10.43 1.26
N VAL A 84 6.29 10.25 0.81
CA VAL A 84 6.02 9.98 -0.61
C VAL A 84 6.43 11.15 -1.50
N LEU A 85 7.13 10.84 -2.59
CA LEU A 85 7.49 11.79 -3.64
C LEU A 85 6.78 11.45 -4.94
N SER A 86 6.53 12.45 -5.78
CA SER A 86 5.99 12.25 -7.13
C SER A 86 6.80 11.19 -7.88
N ALA A 87 6.09 10.24 -8.48
CA ALA A 87 6.68 9.08 -9.13
C ALA A 87 6.08 8.84 -10.52
N LYS A 88 6.94 8.36 -11.43
CA LYS A 88 6.52 7.87 -12.75
C LYS A 88 6.32 6.38 -12.71
N LYS A 89 5.13 5.95 -13.14
CA LYS A 89 4.84 4.55 -13.45
C LYS A 89 5.39 4.20 -14.83
N TYR A 90 6.03 3.05 -14.95
CA TYR A 90 6.47 2.50 -16.23
C TYR A 90 6.43 0.97 -16.23
N LYS A 91 6.49 0.38 -17.44
CA LYS A 91 6.57 -1.07 -17.62
C LYS A 91 7.98 -1.47 -18.01
N LYS A 92 8.47 -2.57 -17.45
CA LYS A 92 9.74 -3.22 -17.84
C LYS A 92 9.44 -4.70 -18.06
N GLY A 93 9.10 -5.09 -19.28
CA GLY A 93 8.57 -6.43 -19.54
C GLY A 93 7.31 -6.71 -18.71
N GLN A 94 7.31 -7.78 -17.93
CA GLN A 94 6.19 -8.15 -17.04
C GLN A 94 6.07 -7.26 -15.78
N TRP A 95 7.09 -6.47 -15.46
CA TRP A 95 7.17 -5.72 -14.21
C TRP A 95 6.37 -4.40 -14.25
N ASN A 96 5.67 -4.11 -13.16
CA ASN A 96 5.13 -2.79 -12.87
C ASN A 96 6.16 -2.04 -12.04
N CYS A 97 6.67 -0.91 -12.55
CA CYS A 97 7.71 -0.16 -11.87
C CYS A 97 7.29 1.28 -11.60
N PHE A 98 7.83 1.83 -10.52
CA PHE A 98 7.58 3.19 -10.04
C PHE A 98 8.93 3.80 -9.67
N LYS A 99 9.23 4.96 -10.25
CA LYS A 99 10.47 5.70 -9.98
C LYS A 99 10.14 7.10 -9.50
N GLN A 100 10.71 7.50 -8.37
CA GLN A 100 10.63 8.88 -7.88
C GLN A 100 11.26 9.85 -8.91
N GLU A 101 10.61 10.99 -9.13
CA GLU A 101 11.09 12.01 -10.06
C GLU A 101 12.21 12.86 -9.47
N GLN A 102 12.12 13.15 -8.17
CA GLN A 102 13.07 13.99 -7.43
C GLN A 102 13.86 13.21 -6.36
N GLY A 103 13.65 11.90 -6.27
CA GLY A 103 14.34 11.01 -5.33
C GLY A 103 15.06 9.87 -6.04
N SER A 104 15.73 9.02 -5.27
CA SER A 104 16.50 7.88 -5.79
C SER A 104 15.66 6.59 -5.89
N MET A 105 14.48 6.54 -5.23
CA MET A 105 13.75 5.29 -5.11
C MET A 105 13.18 4.83 -6.45
N ASN A 106 13.39 3.54 -6.75
CA ASN A 106 12.86 2.89 -7.93
C ASN A 106 12.52 1.43 -7.62
N VAL A 107 11.23 1.12 -7.56
CA VAL A 107 10.71 -0.19 -7.13
C VAL A 107 9.91 -0.81 -8.25
N CYS A 108 10.09 -2.11 -8.45
CA CYS A 108 9.35 -2.91 -9.41
C CYS A 108 8.68 -4.10 -8.70
N TYR A 109 7.50 -4.48 -9.16
CA TYR A 109 6.82 -5.68 -8.68
C TYR A 109 6.06 -6.41 -9.80
N THR A 110 5.86 -7.71 -9.61
CA THR A 110 4.92 -8.56 -10.34
C THR A 110 4.05 -9.30 -9.32
N VAL A 111 2.80 -9.55 -9.69
CA VAL A 111 1.90 -10.38 -8.88
C VAL A 111 1.96 -11.80 -9.44
N SER A 112 2.12 -12.79 -8.56
CA SER A 112 1.93 -14.20 -8.90
C SER A 112 0.43 -14.51 -8.85
N LYS A 113 -0.07 -15.21 -9.86
CA LYS A 113 -1.46 -15.71 -9.87
C LYS A 113 -1.59 -16.95 -9.00
#